data_AF-A0A2V8CVS3-F1
#
_entry.id   AF-A0A2V8CVS3-F1
#
_cell.length_a   1.000
_cell.length_b   1.000
_cell.length_c   1.000
_cell.angle_alpha   90.00
_cell.angle_beta   90.00
_cell.angle_gamma   90.00
#
_symmetry.space_group_name_H-M   'P 1'
#
loop_
_entity.id
_entity.type
_entity.pdbx_description
1 polymer ?
#
loop_
_entity_poly.entity_id
_entity_poly.type
_entity_poly.pdbx_seq_one_letter_code
_entity_poly.pdbx_strand_id
1 'polypeptide(L)'
;MVITSSATLYARAFKSGMDPSRVVSAPYVQQQLPAPTLTPGSGWFTTAVSVTMTTATGGATIRCTTDGSMPTDSSPVCSRLTLTATTNLLARAFKSGLAASNLAGGTYTIS
;
A
#
# COMPACT_ATOMS: atom_id res chain seq x y z
N MET A 1 6.72 -8.53 -20.79
CA MET A 1 5.47 -8.63 -20.00
C MET A 1 5.88 -8.82 -18.56
N VAL A 2 5.63 -7.84 -17.68
CA VAL A 2 5.88 -7.96 -16.24
C VAL A 2 4.54 -8.25 -15.58
N ILE A 3 4.47 -9.29 -14.75
CA ILE A 3 3.26 -9.59 -13.98
C ILE A 3 3.30 -8.73 -12.72
N THR A 4 2.28 -7.89 -12.53
CA THR A 4 2.20 -6.93 -11.42
C THR A 4 1.05 -7.21 -10.45
N SER A 5 0.38 -8.36 -10.61
CA SER A 5 -0.72 -8.85 -9.77
C SER A 5 -0.65 -10.38 -9.63
N SER A 6 -1.28 -10.94 -8.60
CA SER A 6 -1.35 -12.40 -8.45
C SER A 6 -2.03 -13.04 -9.67
N ALA A 7 -1.38 -14.03 -10.27
CA ALA A 7 -1.83 -14.67 -11.50
C ALA A 7 -1.33 -16.12 -11.57
N THR A 8 -2.03 -16.96 -12.35
CA THR A 8 -1.52 -18.28 -12.72
C THR A 8 -0.74 -18.15 -14.02
N LEU A 9 0.55 -18.43 -13.97
CA LEU A 9 1.40 -18.45 -15.16
C LEU A 9 1.18 -19.77 -15.90
N TYR A 10 0.97 -19.71 -17.21
CA TYR A 10 0.95 -20.87 -18.09
C TYR A 10 2.12 -20.77 -19.06
N ALA A 11 2.94 -21.81 -19.13
CA ALA A 11 4.10 -21.89 -20.02
C ALA A 11 3.99 -23.10 -20.94
N ARG A 12 4.30 -22.88 -22.22
CA ARG A 12 4.38 -23.92 -23.25
C ARG A 12 5.54 -23.61 -24.18
N ALA A 13 6.36 -24.61 -24.47
CA ALA A 13 7.47 -24.50 -25.42
C ALA A 13 7.00 -24.91 -26.82
N PHE A 14 7.45 -24.14 -27.82
CA PHE A 14 7.21 -24.38 -29.23
C PHE A 14 8.54 -24.48 -29.96
N LYS A 15 8.69 -25.49 -30.82
CA LYS A 15 9.83 -25.65 -31.73
C LYS A 15 9.31 -26.12 -33.10
N SER A 16 9.80 -25.50 -34.17
CA SER A 16 9.36 -25.84 -35.53
C SER A 16 9.61 -27.32 -35.84
N GLY A 17 8.61 -27.98 -36.44
CA GLY A 17 8.66 -29.40 -36.77
C GLY A 17 8.50 -30.37 -35.58
N MET A 18 8.16 -29.87 -34.38
CA MET A 18 7.89 -30.70 -33.20
C MET A 18 6.52 -30.39 -32.61
N ASP A 19 5.88 -31.41 -32.03
CA ASP A 19 4.68 -31.20 -31.23
C ASP A 19 4.99 -30.28 -30.04
N PRO A 20 4.15 -29.27 -29.75
CA PRO A 20 4.36 -28.38 -28.63
C PRO A 20 4.37 -29.13 -27.29
N SER A 21 5.14 -28.63 -26.32
CA SER A 21 5.25 -29.26 -25.00
C SER A 21 3.90 -29.35 -24.28
N ARG A 22 3.84 -30.12 -23.19
CA ARG A 22 2.76 -29.97 -22.20
C ARG A 22 2.76 -28.54 -21.66
N VAL A 23 1.56 -28.05 -21.35
CA VAL A 23 1.41 -26.79 -20.61
C VAL A 23 1.77 -27.06 -19.15
N VAL A 24 2.68 -26.27 -18.60
CA VAL A 24 2.99 -26.24 -17.17
C VAL A 24 2.41 -24.94 -16.61
N SER A 25 1.88 -25.00 -15.38
CA SER A 25 1.42 -23.81 -14.68
C SER A 25 2.02 -23.68 -13.29
N ALA A 26 2.16 -22.43 -12.84
CA ALA A 26 2.60 -22.09 -11.49
C ALA A 26 1.86 -20.85 -10.98
N PRO A 27 1.44 -20.81 -9.70
CA PRO A 27 0.87 -19.61 -9.12
C PRO A 27 1.97 -18.57 -8.88
N TYR A 28 1.71 -17.33 -9.27
CA TYR A 28 2.43 -16.15 -8.82
C TYR A 28 1.57 -15.45 -7.77
N VAL A 29 2.05 -15.39 -6.54
CA VAL A 29 1.39 -14.66 -5.44
C VAL A 29 2.16 -13.37 -5.20
N GLN A 30 1.51 -12.24 -5.43
CA GLN A 30 2.09 -10.94 -5.10
C GLN A 30 2.00 -10.72 -3.59
N GLN A 31 3.14 -10.50 -2.94
CA GLN A 31 3.17 -10.18 -1.51
C GLN A 31 2.64 -8.76 -1.29
N GLN A 32 1.71 -8.61 -0.34
CA GLN A 32 1.13 -7.33 0.05
C GLN A 32 1.87 -6.75 1.26
N LEU A 33 2.08 -5.43 1.23
CA LEU A 33 2.69 -4.72 2.36
C LEU A 33 1.78 -4.70 3.60
N PRO A 34 2.36 -4.77 4.82
CA PRO A 34 1.61 -4.46 6.03
C PRO A 34 1.15 -3.00 6.03
N ALA A 35 -0.02 -2.74 6.60
CA ALA A 35 -0.54 -1.39 6.76
C ALA A 35 0.41 -0.54 7.66
N PRO A 36 0.57 0.77 7.38
CA PRO A 36 1.38 1.62 8.21
C PRO A 36 0.75 1.80 9.60
N THR A 37 1.59 1.99 10.61
CA THR A 37 1.15 2.30 11.98
C THR A 37 1.08 3.80 12.15
N LEU A 38 -0.06 4.30 12.66
CA LEU A 38 -0.27 5.72 12.97
C LEU A 38 -0.26 5.90 14.49
N THR A 39 0.53 6.86 14.98
CA THR A 39 0.66 7.13 16.42
C THR A 39 0.65 8.64 16.68
N PRO A 40 -0.30 9.17 17.47
CA PRO A 40 -1.46 8.46 18.02
C PRO A 40 -2.41 7.97 16.92
N GLY A 41 -3.26 6.99 17.24
CA GLY A 41 -4.32 6.54 16.34
C GLY A 41 -5.42 7.59 16.19
N SER A 42 -6.33 7.39 15.23
CA SER A 42 -7.50 8.25 15.04
C SER A 42 -8.40 8.27 16.27
N GLY A 43 -9.01 9.43 16.56
CA GLY A 43 -9.82 9.62 17.75
C GLY A 43 -10.12 11.09 18.04
N TRP A 44 -10.52 11.37 19.28
CA TRP A 44 -10.82 12.71 19.77
C TRP A 44 -9.62 13.34 20.45
N PHE A 45 -9.34 14.59 20.10
CA PHE A 45 -8.25 15.39 20.65
C PHE A 45 -8.75 16.79 20.98
N THR A 46 -8.32 17.35 22.11
CA THR A 46 -8.66 18.73 22.53
C THR A 46 -7.65 19.77 22.08
N THR A 47 -6.55 19.32 21.46
CA THR A 47 -5.44 20.15 20.98
C THR A 47 -4.90 19.61 19.67
N ALA A 48 -4.04 20.38 19.00
CA ALA A 48 -3.36 19.93 17.80
C ALA A 48 -2.60 18.61 18.04
N VAL A 49 -2.70 17.67 17.11
CA VAL A 49 -2.12 16.32 17.24
C VAL A 49 -1.02 16.11 16.21
N SER A 50 0.15 15.66 16.67
CA SER A 50 1.25 15.25 15.81
C SER A 50 1.20 13.74 15.57
N VAL A 51 0.73 13.33 14.38
CA VAL A 51 0.63 11.94 13.98
C VAL A 51 1.92 11.50 13.29
N THR A 52 2.57 10.47 13.84
CA THR A 52 3.72 9.80 13.24
C THR A 52 3.26 8.54 12.52
N MET A 53 3.72 8.34 11.30
CA MET A 53 3.42 7.19 10.44
C MET A 53 4.67 6.36 10.24
N THR A 54 4.61 5.06 10.56
CA THR A 54 5.75 4.15 10.44
C THR A 54 5.37 2.88 9.69
N THR A 55 6.37 2.23 9.10
CA THR A 55 6.25 0.90 8.50
C THR A 55 7.49 0.09 8.83
N ALA A 56 7.31 -1.18 9.20
CA ALA A 56 8.42 -2.10 9.43
C ALA A 56 9.09 -2.57 8.13
N THR A 57 8.46 -2.30 6.97
CA THR A 57 9.01 -2.73 5.68
C THR A 57 10.07 -1.76 5.18
N GLY A 58 11.34 -2.14 5.31
CA GLY A 58 12.47 -1.35 4.80
C GLY A 58 12.31 -1.00 3.31
N GLY A 59 12.52 0.29 2.98
CA GLY A 59 12.41 0.81 1.62
C GLY A 59 10.97 1.00 1.11
N ALA A 60 9.94 0.79 1.94
CA ALA A 60 8.57 1.18 1.59
C ALA A 60 8.36 2.69 1.86
N THR A 61 7.59 3.33 1.00
CA THR A 61 7.19 4.75 1.13
C THR A 61 5.75 4.82 1.63
N ILE A 62 5.51 5.57 2.71
CA ILE A 62 4.16 5.82 3.20
C ILE A 62 3.64 7.08 2.52
N ARG A 63 2.45 6.99 1.93
CA ARG A 63 1.74 8.15 1.36
C ARG A 63 0.40 8.32 2.05
N CYS A 64 -0.04 9.57 2.18
CA CYS A 64 -1.25 9.89 2.92
C CYS A 64 -2.09 10.99 2.26
N THR A 65 -3.34 11.06 2.71
CA THR A 65 -4.36 12.05 2.32
C THR A 65 -5.08 12.49 3.59
N THR A 66 -5.50 13.76 3.63
CA THR A 66 -6.14 14.38 4.80
C THR A 66 -7.64 14.63 4.60
N ASP A 67 -8.16 14.34 3.42
CA ASP A 67 -9.55 14.51 3.00
C ASP A 67 -10.36 13.20 3.05
N GLY A 68 -9.74 12.10 3.48
CA GLY A 68 -10.35 10.76 3.48
C GLY A 68 -10.36 10.07 2.13
N SER A 69 -9.74 10.64 1.08
CA SER A 69 -9.55 9.96 -0.20
C SER A 69 -8.50 8.86 -0.08
N MET A 70 -8.54 7.85 -0.95
CA MET A 70 -7.57 6.76 -0.93
C MET A 70 -6.19 7.23 -1.44
N PRO A 71 -5.10 7.11 -0.66
CA PRO A 71 -3.77 7.45 -1.14
C PRO A 71 -3.37 6.59 -2.34
N THR A 72 -2.74 7.21 -3.34
CA THR A 72 -2.16 6.60 -4.53
C THR A 72 -0.64 6.82 -4.55
N ASP A 73 0.04 6.26 -5.55
CA ASP A 73 1.48 6.50 -5.76
C ASP A 73 1.83 7.97 -6.07
N SER A 74 0.85 8.82 -6.39
CA SER A 74 1.05 10.26 -6.57
C SER A 74 0.72 11.09 -5.33
N SER A 75 0.11 10.51 -4.29
CA SER A 75 -0.21 11.21 -3.05
C SER A 75 1.06 11.66 -2.31
N PRO A 76 1.00 12.69 -1.46
CA PRO A 76 2.14 13.15 -0.68
C PRO A 76 2.78 12.05 0.17
N VAL A 77 4.11 12.07 0.30
CA VAL A 77 4.84 11.19 1.23
C VAL A 77 4.71 11.72 2.64
N CYS A 78 4.36 10.84 3.59
CA CYS A 78 4.05 11.24 4.95
C CYS A 78 4.79 10.35 5.96
N SER A 79 5.65 10.97 6.78
CA SER A 79 6.28 10.33 7.94
C SER A 79 5.78 10.92 9.25
N ARG A 80 5.49 12.23 9.27
CA ARG A 80 4.88 12.93 10.40
C ARG A 80 4.02 14.08 9.89
N LEU A 81 2.84 14.26 10.49
CA LEU A 81 1.90 15.31 10.13
C LEU A 81 1.28 15.91 11.39
N THR A 82 1.22 17.24 11.47
CA THR A 82 0.52 17.95 12.55
C THR A 82 -0.86 18.33 12.08
N LEU A 83 -1.89 17.87 12.79
CA LEU A 83 -3.29 18.17 12.53
C LEU A 83 -3.76 19.22 13.53
N THR A 84 -4.27 20.35 13.03
CA THR A 84 -4.76 21.47 13.86
C THR A 84 -6.27 21.65 13.81
N ALA A 85 -6.96 20.86 12.97
CA ALA A 85 -8.41 20.82 12.86
C ALA A 85 -8.87 19.38 12.58
N THR A 86 -10.17 19.15 12.69
CA THR A 86 -10.76 17.84 12.37
C THR A 86 -10.37 17.40 10.96
N THR A 87 -9.72 16.24 10.86
CA THR A 87 -9.09 15.75 9.62
C THR A 87 -9.37 14.26 9.44
N ASN A 88 -9.70 13.84 8.21
CA ASN A 88 -9.82 12.43 7.88
C ASN A 88 -8.50 11.95 7.25
N LEU A 89 -7.60 11.41 8.07
CA LEU A 89 -6.27 11.03 7.65
C LEU A 89 -6.25 9.55 7.28
N LEU A 90 -5.97 9.26 6.01
CA LEU A 90 -5.72 7.91 5.51
C LEU A 90 -4.28 7.80 5.01
N ALA A 91 -3.63 6.68 5.33
CA ALA A 91 -2.27 6.37 4.92
C ALA A 91 -2.15 4.97 4.32
N ARG A 92 -1.22 4.82 3.38
CA ARG A 92 -0.95 3.56 2.67
C ARG A 92 0.54 3.44 2.35
N ALA A 93 1.08 2.24 2.48
CA ALA A 93 2.47 1.96 2.15
C ALA A 93 2.60 1.42 0.71
N PHE A 94 3.64 1.89 0.02
CA PHE A 94 3.96 1.54 -1.37
C PHE A 94 5.42 1.08 -1.48
N LYS A 95 5.66 0.06 -2.29
CA LYS A 95 7.01 -0.43 -2.62
C LYS A 95 6.97 -1.10 -3.98
N SER A 96 7.92 -0.76 -4.85
CA SER A 96 8.01 -1.36 -6.19
C SER A 96 8.10 -2.88 -6.10
N GLY A 97 7.34 -3.58 -6.95
CA GLY A 97 7.27 -5.04 -6.99
C GLY A 97 6.35 -5.69 -5.94
N LEU A 98 5.75 -4.92 -5.02
CA LEU A 98 4.81 -5.42 -4.02
C LEU A 98 3.43 -4.78 -4.19
N ALA A 99 2.39 -5.49 -3.74
CA ALA A 99 1.06 -4.89 -3.65
C ALA A 99 1.06 -3.85 -2.52
N ALA A 100 0.46 -2.68 -2.78
CA ALA A 100 0.30 -1.63 -1.79
C ALA A 100 -0.50 -2.12 -0.58
N SER A 101 -0.21 -1.59 0.60
CA SER A 101 -0.81 -2.08 1.85
C SER A 101 -2.31 -1.86 1.93
N ASN A 102 -2.96 -2.42 2.96
CA ASN A 102 -4.28 -1.93 3.37
C ASN A 102 -4.19 -0.47 3.85
N LEU A 103 -5.32 0.21 3.88
CA LEU A 103 -5.42 1.55 4.44
C LEU A 103 -5.26 1.51 5.96
N ALA A 104 -4.60 2.53 6.50
CA ALA A 104 -4.55 2.80 7.93
C ALA A 104 -4.94 4.25 8.20
N GLY A 105 -5.60 4.48 9.34
CA GLY A 105 -6.05 5.81 9.76
C GLY A 105 -7.56 5.90 9.94
N GLY A 106 -8.07 7.12 9.92
CA GLY A 106 -9.45 7.45 10.24
C GLY A 106 -9.60 8.93 10.61
N THR A 107 -10.73 9.27 11.22
CA THR A 107 -11.04 10.64 11.61
C THR A 107 -10.33 11.04 12.90
N TYR A 108 -9.57 12.12 12.84
CA TYR A 108 -9.01 12.83 13.99
C TYR A 108 -9.91 14.02 14.24
N THR A 109 -10.73 13.96 15.29
CA THR A 109 -11.64 15.06 15.66
C THR A 109 -10.92 15.98 16.62
N ILE A 110 -10.84 17.27 16.28
CA ILE A 110 -10.17 18.30 17.08
C ILE A 110 -11.19 19.40 17.40
N SER A 111 -11.46 19.59 18.69
CA SER A 111 -12.48 20.50 19.24
C SER A 111 -12.07 21.09 20.58
#